data_AF-A0A9D0NT32-F1
#
_entry.id   AF-A0A9D0NT32-F1
#
_cell.length_a   1.000
_cell.length_b   1.000
_cell.length_c   1.000
_cell.angle_alpha   90.00
_cell.angle_beta   90.00
_cell.angle_gamma   90.00
#
_symmetry.space_group_name_H-M   'P 1'
#
loop_
_entity.id
_entity.type
_entity.pdbx_description
1 polymer ?
#
loop_
_entity_poly.entity_id
_entity_poly.type
_entity_poly.pdbx_seq_one_letter_code
_entity_poly.pdbx_strand_id
1 'polypeptide(L)'
;RSCAKRQPRGVFTIAGDPERYKDGRRDLRLTLREHFLEQVAIYNEAAFDNGRRNEARHGDVFAWDGAPADLVYMDPPYVPRADDNCYMKRYHFLEGLSCYWEGKSIMEDSRVKKIDKPFTPFSYRRTAIEAFDRLFRQFADSTLVLSYSSNGYPDLAELRRLMGRYKPSVDVFERAHRYHFGTHSAVKRAQVQEYLIIGY
;
A
#
# COMPACT_ATOMS: atom_id res chain seq x y z
N ARG A 1 9.74 11.25 -16.55
CA ARG A 1 8.97 10.05 -16.11
C ARG A 1 9.59 8.79 -16.70
N SER A 2 10.59 8.24 -16.03
CA SER A 2 11.41 7.13 -16.53
C SER A 2 10.76 5.76 -16.30
N CYS A 3 9.89 5.66 -15.30
CA CYS A 3 9.21 4.43 -14.85
C CYS A 3 7.71 4.33 -15.22
N ALA A 4 7.10 5.40 -15.73
CA ALA A 4 5.66 5.46 -16.03
C ALA A 4 5.37 5.55 -17.54
N LYS A 5 5.89 4.60 -18.33
CA LYS A 5 5.52 4.47 -19.74
C LYS A 5 4.85 3.11 -19.95
N ARG A 6 3.63 3.14 -20.49
CA ARG A 6 2.73 1.98 -20.63
C ARG A 6 3.42 0.91 -21.47
N GLN A 7 3.77 -0.21 -20.84
CA GLN A 7 4.28 -1.38 -21.56
C GLN A 7 3.15 -2.38 -21.86
N PRO A 8 3.24 -3.15 -22.96
CA PRO A 8 2.19 -4.08 -23.37
C PRO A 8 1.82 -5.13 -22.31
N ARG A 9 2.74 -5.47 -21.40
CA ARG A 9 2.58 -6.52 -20.39
C ARG A 9 2.80 -6.05 -18.94
N GLY A 10 2.76 -4.74 -18.69
CA GLY A 10 3.00 -4.14 -17.38
C GLY A 10 4.43 -3.64 -17.17
N VAL A 11 4.65 -2.87 -16.10
CA VAL A 11 5.88 -2.09 -15.87
C VAL A 11 7.13 -2.96 -15.64
N PHE A 12 6.94 -4.20 -15.18
CA PHE A 12 8.03 -5.12 -14.78
C PHE A 12 8.16 -6.35 -15.69
N THR A 13 7.40 -6.43 -16.78
CA THR A 13 7.36 -7.61 -17.64
C THR A 13 8.11 -7.36 -18.94
N ILE A 14 9.37 -7.77 -18.98
CA ILE A 14 10.17 -7.80 -20.21
C ILE A 14 10.18 -9.25 -20.72
N ALA A 15 9.68 -9.48 -21.94
CA ALA A 15 9.61 -10.81 -22.54
C ALA A 15 10.01 -10.77 -24.02
N GLY A 16 10.67 -11.83 -24.51
CA GLY A 16 11.20 -11.89 -25.87
C GLY A 16 12.51 -11.11 -26.02
N ASP A 17 12.78 -10.67 -27.24
CA ASP A 17 14.01 -9.95 -27.59
C ASP A 17 14.09 -8.56 -26.90
N PRO A 18 15.09 -8.32 -26.02
CA PRO A 18 15.30 -7.05 -25.34
C PRO A 18 15.48 -5.85 -26.29
N GLU A 19 15.99 -6.06 -27.50
CA GLU A 19 16.18 -4.97 -28.48
C GLU A 19 14.86 -4.31 -28.87
N ARG A 20 13.75 -5.05 -28.84
CA ARG A 20 12.41 -4.50 -29.15
C ARG A 20 11.93 -3.46 -28.14
N TYR A 21 12.55 -3.39 -26.97
CA TYR A 21 12.24 -2.42 -25.93
C TYR A 21 13.17 -1.21 -25.95
N LYS A 22 14.21 -1.23 -26.82
CA LYS A 22 15.15 -0.13 -27.01
C LYS A 22 14.62 0.86 -28.05
N ASP A 23 13.64 1.65 -27.65
CA ASP A 23 12.99 2.70 -28.46
C ASP A 23 13.83 3.99 -28.61
N GLY A 24 15.12 3.94 -28.27
CA GLY A 24 16.03 5.08 -28.36
C GLY A 24 15.83 6.16 -27.30
N ARG A 25 14.89 5.99 -26.35
CA ARG A 25 14.62 6.99 -25.30
C ARG A 25 15.86 7.28 -24.45
N ARG A 26 15.98 8.54 -24.02
CA ARG A 26 17.02 9.00 -23.09
C ARG A 26 17.09 8.12 -21.83
N ASP A 27 15.93 7.73 -21.30
CA ASP A 27 15.84 6.88 -20.11
C ASP A 27 16.54 5.51 -20.26
N LEU A 28 16.85 5.03 -21.47
CA LEU A 28 17.59 3.78 -21.66
C LEU A 28 19.10 3.99 -21.81
N ARG A 29 19.53 5.25 -21.95
CA ARG A 29 20.93 5.64 -22.10
C ARG A 29 21.55 6.12 -20.79
N LEU A 30 20.71 6.54 -19.84
CA LEU A 30 21.15 6.91 -18.50
C LEU A 30 21.55 5.66 -17.70
N THR A 31 22.63 5.78 -16.96
CA THR A 31 22.99 4.86 -15.89
C THR A 31 21.94 4.90 -14.78
N LEU A 32 21.88 3.84 -13.96
CA LEU A 32 21.01 3.81 -12.78
C LEU A 32 21.28 4.99 -11.83
N ARG A 33 22.55 5.40 -11.71
CA ARG A 33 22.97 6.53 -10.87
C ARG A 33 22.41 7.86 -11.38
N GLU A 34 22.48 8.11 -12.69
CA GLU A 34 21.92 9.32 -13.29
C GLU A 34 20.40 9.36 -13.14
N HIS A 35 19.73 8.22 -13.39
CA HIS A 35 18.30 8.09 -13.10
C HIS A 35 17.97 8.47 -11.67
N PHE A 36 18.69 7.88 -10.71
CA PHE A 36 18.45 8.12 -9.31
C PHE A 36 18.62 9.60 -8.94
N LEU A 37 19.72 10.24 -9.34
CA LEU A 37 19.98 11.65 -9.02
C LEU A 37 18.93 12.58 -9.64
N GLU A 38 18.54 12.35 -10.90
CA GLU A 38 17.50 13.16 -11.55
C GLU A 38 16.13 12.97 -10.90
N GLN A 39 15.77 11.72 -10.57
CA GLN A 39 14.48 11.46 -9.92
C GLN A 39 14.46 12.04 -8.50
N VAL A 40 15.55 11.96 -7.73
CA VAL A 40 15.64 12.56 -6.38
C VAL A 40 15.41 14.07 -6.44
N ALA A 41 16.00 14.78 -7.41
CA ALA A 41 15.75 16.21 -7.57
C ALA A 41 14.26 16.52 -7.79
N ILE A 42 13.62 15.80 -8.73
CA ILE A 42 12.19 15.96 -9.03
C ILE A 42 11.31 15.58 -7.82
N TYR A 43 11.64 14.51 -7.10
CA TYR A 43 10.87 14.07 -5.93
C TYR A 43 11.00 15.06 -4.77
N ASN A 44 12.16 15.67 -4.57
CA ASN A 44 12.37 16.67 -3.53
C ASN A 44 11.55 17.95 -3.80
N GLU A 45 11.31 18.31 -5.06
CA GLU A 45 10.40 19.41 -5.40
C GLU A 45 8.93 19.13 -5.04
N ALA A 46 8.55 17.86 -4.87
CA ALA A 46 7.22 17.49 -4.41
C ALA A 46 7.05 17.60 -2.88
N ALA A 47 8.16 17.70 -2.13
CA ALA A 47 8.13 18.01 -0.71
C ALA A 47 8.04 19.53 -0.52
N PHE A 48 7.07 19.99 0.26
CA PHE A 48 6.85 21.40 0.54
C PHE A 48 6.70 21.64 2.04
N ASP A 49 7.16 22.80 2.50
CA ASP A 49 6.94 23.24 3.87
C ASP A 49 5.52 23.81 4.01
N ASN A 50 4.75 23.25 4.93
CA ASN A 50 3.41 23.74 5.26
C ASN A 50 3.41 24.76 6.42
N GLY A 51 4.59 25.14 6.92
CA GLY A 51 4.78 26.05 8.04
C GLY A 51 4.40 25.46 9.41
N ARG A 52 4.21 24.14 9.50
CA ARG A 52 3.79 23.45 10.73
C ARG A 52 4.88 22.52 11.25
N ARG A 53 4.78 22.18 12.53
CA ARG A 53 5.59 21.09 13.12
C ARG A 53 4.98 19.76 12.69
N ASN A 54 5.72 19.00 11.90
CA ASN A 54 5.33 17.68 11.43
C ASN A 54 6.28 16.65 12.04
N GLU A 55 5.75 15.47 12.39
CA GLU A 55 6.53 14.35 12.91
C GLU A 55 6.23 13.09 12.09
N ALA A 56 7.25 12.31 11.80
CA ALA A 56 7.12 11.01 11.15
C ALA A 56 7.74 9.94 12.04
N ARG A 57 7.02 8.82 12.24
CA ARG A 57 7.47 7.68 13.04
C ARG A 57 7.34 6.39 12.25
N HIS A 58 8.17 5.42 12.58
CA HIS A 58 8.11 4.07 12.05
C HIS A 58 7.96 3.07 13.20
N GLY A 59 6.89 2.29 13.22
CA GLY A 59 6.60 1.33 14.28
C GLY A 59 5.27 0.60 14.08
N ASP A 60 4.95 -0.29 15.02
CA ASP A 60 3.63 -0.92 15.08
C ASP A 60 2.60 0.12 15.56
N VAL A 61 1.49 0.25 14.84
CA VAL A 61 0.39 1.15 15.21
C VAL A 61 -0.14 0.84 16.61
N PHE A 62 -0.14 -0.43 17.03
CA PHE A 62 -0.60 -0.83 18.36
C PHE A 62 0.36 -0.47 19.49
N ALA A 63 1.57 -0.01 19.15
CA ALA A 63 2.56 0.53 20.09
C ALA A 63 2.59 2.07 20.08
N TRP A 64 1.63 2.73 19.41
CA TRP A 64 1.54 4.19 19.40
C TRP A 64 1.33 4.75 20.81
N ASP A 65 2.26 5.59 21.23
CA ASP A 65 2.32 6.27 22.53
C ASP A 65 2.29 7.81 22.41
N GLY A 66 2.04 8.32 21.19
CA GLY A 66 2.04 9.74 20.91
C GLY A 66 0.80 10.45 21.47
N ALA A 67 0.80 11.78 21.31
CA ALA A 67 -0.30 12.62 21.80
C ALA A 67 -1.66 12.22 21.18
N PRO A 68 -2.77 12.49 21.88
CA PRO A 68 -4.11 12.34 21.31
C PRO A 68 -4.24 13.09 19.99
N ALA A 69 -4.90 12.47 19.01
CA ALA A 69 -5.17 13.06 17.71
C ALA A 69 -6.66 13.37 17.59
N ASP A 70 -7.02 14.50 16.99
CA ASP A 70 -8.43 14.82 16.69
C ASP A 70 -8.97 13.91 15.57
N LEU A 71 -8.11 13.53 14.62
CA LEU A 71 -8.46 12.70 13.47
C LEU A 71 -7.34 11.70 13.16
N VAL A 72 -7.74 10.47 12.87
CA VAL A 72 -6.83 9.38 12.45
C VAL A 72 -7.27 8.86 11.09
N TYR A 73 -6.43 9.10 10.08
CA TYR A 73 -6.57 8.52 8.76
C TYR A 73 -5.85 7.17 8.69
N MET A 74 -6.54 6.15 8.18
CA MET A 74 -6.10 4.77 8.14
C MET A 74 -6.13 4.25 6.71
N ASP A 75 -5.00 3.75 6.24
CA ASP A 75 -4.86 3.03 4.97
C ASP A 75 -4.09 1.72 5.19
N PRO A 76 -4.69 0.75 5.92
CA PRO A 76 -4.03 -0.51 6.22
C PRO A 76 -3.97 -1.39 4.98
N PRO A 77 -3.08 -2.39 4.94
CA PRO A 77 -3.05 -3.37 3.86
C PRO A 77 -4.43 -3.99 3.61
N TYR A 78 -4.87 -4.00 2.35
CA TYR A 78 -6.14 -4.63 1.99
C TYR A 78 -6.01 -6.15 2.11
N VAL A 79 -6.67 -6.73 3.12
CA VAL A 79 -6.54 -8.17 3.41
C VAL A 79 -7.10 -8.93 2.21
N PRO A 80 -6.28 -9.73 1.52
CA PRO A 80 -6.72 -10.35 0.30
C PRO A 80 -7.75 -11.45 0.60
N ARG A 81 -8.82 -11.51 -0.19
CA ARG A 81 -9.82 -12.59 -0.08
C ARG A 81 -9.25 -13.97 -0.44
N ALA A 82 -8.17 -14.00 -1.23
CA ALA A 82 -7.41 -15.19 -1.62
C ALA A 82 -5.89 -14.90 -1.65
N ASP A 83 -5.09 -15.91 -1.32
CA ASP A 83 -3.76 -15.86 -0.68
C ASP A 83 -2.57 -15.17 -1.43
N ASP A 84 -2.79 -14.60 -2.63
CA ASP A 84 -1.67 -14.27 -3.55
C ASP A 84 -1.45 -12.78 -3.86
N ASN A 85 -1.92 -11.87 -2.99
CA ASN A 85 -1.70 -10.43 -3.19
C ASN A 85 -1.04 -9.72 -1.99
N CYS A 86 -0.09 -10.39 -1.34
CA CYS A 86 0.68 -9.77 -0.26
C CYS A 86 1.71 -8.79 -0.83
N TYR A 87 1.66 -7.54 -0.36
CA TYR A 87 2.59 -6.46 -0.74
C TYR A 87 4.04 -6.90 -0.57
N MET A 88 4.42 -7.40 0.62
CA MET A 88 5.78 -7.89 0.91
C MET A 88 6.25 -8.94 -0.10
N LYS A 89 5.39 -9.88 -0.53
CA LYS A 89 5.78 -10.92 -1.50
C LYS A 89 6.14 -10.33 -2.87
N ARG A 90 5.45 -9.26 -3.29
CA ARG A 90 5.60 -8.65 -4.62
C ARG A 90 6.65 -7.55 -4.67
N TYR A 91 6.83 -6.83 -3.57
CA TYR A 91 7.67 -5.64 -3.49
C TYR A 91 8.83 -5.79 -2.50
N HIS A 92 9.23 -7.02 -2.14
CA HIS A 92 10.32 -7.25 -1.17
C HIS A 92 11.63 -6.52 -1.53
N PHE A 93 11.93 -6.32 -2.81
CA PHE A 93 13.10 -5.55 -3.22
C PHE A 93 13.00 -4.07 -2.81
N LEU A 94 11.84 -3.44 -3.04
CA LEU A 94 11.60 -2.05 -2.65
C LEU A 94 11.56 -1.90 -1.12
N GLU A 95 10.99 -2.89 -0.44
CA GLU A 95 10.99 -2.97 1.03
C GLU A 95 12.39 -3.12 1.63
N GLY A 96 13.29 -3.86 0.95
CA GLY A 96 14.69 -3.91 1.35
C GLY A 96 15.39 -2.58 1.09
N LEU A 97 15.18 -2.00 -0.10
CA LEU A 97 15.81 -0.75 -0.49
C LEU A 97 15.43 0.42 0.43
N SER A 98 14.17 0.50 0.87
CA SER A 98 13.69 1.59 1.74
C SER A 98 14.37 1.65 3.10
N CYS A 99 14.96 0.54 3.55
CA CYS A 99 15.68 0.44 4.82
C CYS A 99 17.13 0.00 4.63
N TYR A 100 17.69 0.10 3.42
CA TYR A 100 19.04 -0.37 3.10
C TYR A 100 19.32 -1.81 3.57
N TRP A 101 18.29 -2.67 3.54
CA TRP A 101 18.30 -4.05 4.05
C TRP A 101 18.61 -4.19 5.55
N GLU A 102 18.66 -3.10 6.30
CA GLU A 102 18.94 -3.12 7.74
C GLU A 102 17.82 -3.87 8.49
N GLY A 103 18.23 -4.82 9.34
CA GLY A 103 17.31 -5.62 10.14
C GLY A 103 16.42 -6.59 9.34
N LYS A 104 16.74 -6.85 8.06
CA LYS A 104 15.99 -7.80 7.22
C LYS A 104 16.71 -9.14 7.13
N SER A 105 15.95 -10.23 7.27
CA SER A 105 16.42 -11.59 6.99
C SER A 105 16.14 -11.94 5.53
N ILE A 106 17.18 -12.39 4.81
CA ILE A 106 17.09 -12.80 3.40
C ILE A 106 16.97 -14.32 3.34
N MET A 107 15.95 -14.80 2.65
CA MET A 107 15.76 -16.21 2.32
C MET A 107 16.74 -16.61 1.21
N GLU A 108 17.95 -17.02 1.59
CA GLU A 108 19.04 -17.34 0.66
C GLU A 108 18.68 -18.46 -0.34
N ASP A 109 17.87 -19.43 0.08
CA ASP A 109 17.46 -20.56 -0.75
C ASP A 109 16.35 -20.20 -1.76
N SER A 110 15.76 -19.01 -1.64
CA SER A 110 14.75 -18.56 -2.60
C SER A 110 15.41 -18.03 -3.87
N ARG A 111 14.86 -18.42 -5.04
CA ARG A 111 15.37 -18.00 -6.37
C ARG A 111 15.56 -16.49 -6.52
N VAL A 112 14.74 -15.69 -5.82
CA VAL A 112 14.74 -14.21 -5.92
C VAL A 112 15.23 -13.52 -4.65
N LYS A 113 15.87 -14.25 -3.71
CA LYS A 113 16.39 -13.70 -2.44
C LYS A 113 15.34 -12.85 -1.71
N LYS A 114 14.18 -13.48 -1.45
CA LYS A 114 13.05 -12.85 -0.77
C LYS A 114 13.45 -12.41 0.63
N ILE A 115 12.85 -11.31 1.09
CA ILE A 115 12.89 -10.93 2.49
C ILE A 115 11.84 -11.76 3.24
N ASP A 116 12.19 -12.24 4.43
CA ASP A 116 11.24 -12.91 5.31
C ASP A 116 10.02 -12.01 5.57
N LYS A 117 8.83 -12.57 5.35
CA LYS A 117 7.59 -11.81 5.50
C LYS A 117 7.33 -11.56 6.99
N PRO A 118 7.31 -10.30 7.47
CA PRO A 118 6.90 -10.02 8.83
C PRO A 118 5.43 -10.38 9.01
N PHE A 119 5.10 -10.89 10.20
CA PHE A 119 3.71 -11.07 10.57
C PHE A 119 3.04 -9.70 10.71
N THR A 120 1.83 -9.57 10.17
CA THR A 120 0.95 -8.43 10.43
C THR A 120 -0.48 -8.94 10.57
N PRO A 121 -1.24 -8.45 11.55
CA PRO A 121 -2.60 -8.93 11.78
C PRO A 121 -3.56 -8.54 10.64
N PHE A 122 -3.17 -7.59 9.78
CA PHE A 122 -3.88 -7.18 8.57
C PHE A 122 -3.55 -8.06 7.33
N SER A 123 -2.70 -9.07 7.46
CA SER A 123 -2.38 -9.96 6.33
C SER A 123 -3.31 -11.17 6.20
N TYR A 124 -4.06 -11.51 7.25
CA TYR A 124 -4.77 -12.79 7.32
C TYR A 124 -6.23 -12.60 7.72
N ARG A 125 -7.14 -13.26 7.01
CA ARG A 125 -8.58 -13.21 7.32
C ARG A 125 -8.90 -13.60 8.76
N ARG A 126 -8.21 -14.60 9.29
CA ARG A 126 -8.40 -15.10 10.67
C ARG A 126 -8.07 -14.06 11.75
N THR A 127 -7.22 -13.08 11.45
CA THR A 127 -6.81 -12.03 12.41
C THR A 127 -7.37 -10.65 12.06
N ALA A 128 -7.83 -10.44 10.82
CA ALA A 128 -8.20 -9.12 10.33
C ALA A 128 -9.33 -8.46 11.14
N ILE A 129 -10.39 -9.20 11.50
CA ILE A 129 -11.52 -8.65 12.28
C ILE A 129 -11.02 -8.10 13.61
N GLU A 130 -10.24 -8.88 14.36
CA GLU A 130 -9.68 -8.46 15.65
C GLU A 130 -8.70 -7.28 15.48
N ALA A 131 -7.91 -7.28 14.40
CA ALA A 131 -7.00 -6.19 14.08
C ALA A 131 -7.73 -4.86 13.89
N PHE A 132 -8.81 -4.86 13.11
CA PHE A 132 -9.64 -3.66 12.88
C PHE A 132 -10.37 -3.22 14.15
N ASP A 133 -10.94 -4.16 14.91
CA ASP A 133 -11.60 -3.85 16.18
C ASP A 133 -10.64 -3.17 17.17
N ARG A 134 -9.44 -3.74 17.34
CA ARG A 134 -8.37 -3.16 18.17
C ARG A 134 -7.93 -1.79 17.68
N LEU A 135 -7.80 -1.61 16.37
CA LEU A 135 -7.38 -0.36 15.76
C LEU A 135 -8.41 0.74 16.02
N PHE A 136 -9.70 0.46 15.81
CA PHE A 136 -10.77 1.42 16.08
C PHE A 136 -10.90 1.74 17.57
N ARG A 137 -10.70 0.73 18.44
CA ARG A 137 -10.67 0.92 19.90
C ARG A 137 -9.54 1.86 20.34
N GLN A 138 -8.34 1.66 19.80
CA GLN A 138 -7.15 2.42 20.18
C GLN A 138 -7.33 3.92 19.93
N PHE A 139 -8.06 4.28 18.87
CA PHE A 139 -8.31 5.66 18.49
C PHE A 139 -9.78 6.05 18.68
N ALA A 140 -10.47 5.42 19.64
CA ALA A 140 -11.92 5.63 19.84
C ALA A 140 -12.30 7.09 20.15
N ASP A 141 -11.38 7.87 20.70
CA ASP A 141 -11.60 9.30 21.01
C ASP A 141 -11.38 10.23 19.79
N SER A 142 -10.80 9.74 18.70
CA SER A 142 -10.51 10.51 17.48
C SER A 142 -11.56 10.30 16.40
N THR A 143 -11.82 11.27 15.51
CA THR A 143 -12.53 10.97 14.26
C THR A 143 -11.73 9.95 13.45
N LEU A 144 -12.37 8.85 13.04
CA LEU A 144 -11.74 7.78 12.29
C LEU A 144 -12.05 7.92 10.81
N VAL A 145 -11.03 7.86 9.96
CA VAL A 145 -11.20 7.85 8.51
C VAL A 145 -10.46 6.63 7.96
N LEU A 146 -11.19 5.66 7.41
CA LEU A 146 -10.62 4.45 6.83
C LEU A 146 -10.81 4.44 5.31
N SER A 147 -9.69 4.39 4.59
CA SER A 147 -9.66 4.03 3.18
C SER A 147 -9.65 2.52 3.01
N TYR A 148 -10.56 1.98 2.20
CA TYR A 148 -10.64 0.54 1.95
C TYR A 148 -11.26 0.21 0.58
N SER A 149 -11.31 -1.07 0.22
CA SER A 149 -11.84 -1.51 -1.08
C SER A 149 -12.73 -2.75 -0.96
N SER A 150 -13.70 -2.87 -1.86
CA SER A 150 -14.61 -4.02 -1.96
C SER A 150 -13.88 -5.36 -2.17
N ASN A 151 -12.68 -5.31 -2.74
CA ASN A 151 -11.83 -6.48 -2.93
C ASN A 151 -11.13 -6.96 -1.66
N GLY A 152 -11.07 -6.12 -0.62
CA GLY A 152 -10.51 -6.47 0.69
C GLY A 152 -11.48 -7.26 1.56
N TYR A 153 -10.94 -7.88 2.60
CA TYR A 153 -11.68 -8.46 3.73
C TYR A 153 -11.26 -7.72 5.03
N PRO A 154 -12.11 -7.45 6.02
CA PRO A 154 -13.55 -7.65 6.07
C PRO A 154 -14.30 -6.86 4.98
N ASP A 155 -15.57 -7.19 4.77
CA ASP A 155 -16.41 -6.39 3.87
C ASP A 155 -16.89 -5.10 4.54
N LEU A 156 -17.49 -4.23 3.74
CA LEU A 156 -17.98 -2.93 4.20
C LEU A 156 -18.96 -3.06 5.37
N ALA A 157 -19.87 -4.03 5.33
CA ALA A 157 -20.86 -4.21 6.39
C ALA A 157 -20.17 -4.53 7.72
N GLU A 158 -19.17 -5.41 7.70
CA GLU A 158 -18.40 -5.76 8.87
C GLU A 158 -17.54 -4.61 9.38
N LEU A 159 -16.88 -3.85 8.49
CA LEU A 159 -16.11 -2.67 8.87
C LEU A 159 -16.98 -1.60 9.54
N ARG A 160 -18.17 -1.33 8.98
CA ARG A 160 -19.15 -0.41 9.59
C ARG A 160 -19.60 -0.90 10.96
N ARG A 161 -19.88 -2.20 11.08
CA ARG A 161 -20.31 -2.83 12.35
C ARG A 161 -19.22 -2.70 13.42
N LEU A 162 -17.96 -2.93 13.07
CA LEU A 162 -16.82 -2.80 13.98
C LEU A 162 -16.60 -1.34 14.40
N MET A 163 -16.59 -0.40 13.45
CA MET A 163 -16.40 1.02 13.74
C MET A 163 -17.55 1.59 14.59
N GLY A 164 -18.80 1.17 14.32
CA GLY A 164 -19.99 1.58 15.08
C GLY A 164 -20.02 1.09 16.53
N ARG A 165 -19.09 0.22 16.96
CA ARG A 165 -18.89 -0.10 18.39
C ARG A 165 -18.28 1.07 19.17
N TYR A 166 -17.54 1.92 18.48
CA TYR A 166 -16.78 3.03 19.07
C TYR A 166 -17.28 4.40 18.63
N LYS A 167 -18.07 4.46 17.55
CA LYS A 167 -18.55 5.69 16.94
C LYS A 167 -20.07 5.75 16.85
N PRO A 168 -20.71 6.85 17.31
CA PRO A 168 -22.16 7.01 17.23
C PRO A 168 -22.65 7.12 15.78
N SER A 169 -21.85 7.67 14.87
CA SER A 169 -22.16 7.72 13.43
C SER A 169 -21.05 7.08 12.61
N VAL A 170 -21.44 6.44 11.49
CA VAL A 170 -20.53 5.87 10.50
C VAL A 170 -21.07 6.15 9.09
N ASP A 171 -20.43 7.10 8.42
CA ASP A 171 -20.70 7.48 7.04
C ASP A 171 -19.80 6.72 6.07
N VAL A 172 -20.30 6.48 4.87
CA VAL A 172 -19.55 5.78 3.81
C VAL A 172 -19.68 6.55 2.50
N PHE A 173 -18.54 6.89 1.93
CA PHE A 173 -18.44 7.41 0.58
C PHE A 173 -17.88 6.33 -0.33
N GLU A 174 -18.53 6.10 -1.46
CA GLU A 174 -18.14 5.05 -2.38
C GLU A 174 -17.76 5.64 -3.74
N ARG A 175 -16.72 5.06 -4.36
CA ARG A 175 -16.30 5.42 -5.71
C ARG A 175 -16.02 4.16 -6.53
N ALA A 176 -16.72 4.04 -7.66
CA ALA A 176 -16.41 2.99 -8.63
C ALA A 176 -15.01 3.20 -9.20
N HIS A 177 -14.19 2.16 -9.18
CA HIS A 177 -12.83 2.19 -9.68
C HIS A 177 -12.56 0.98 -10.57
N ARG A 178 -11.74 1.17 -11.61
CA ARG A 178 -11.29 0.08 -12.47
C ARG A 178 -9.76 0.01 -12.48
N TYR A 179 -9.22 -1.08 -11.96
CA TYR A 179 -7.81 -1.38 -12.09
C TYR A 179 -7.47 -1.72 -13.55
N HIS A 180 -6.47 -1.04 -14.10
CA HIS A 180 -6.07 -1.17 -15.51
C HIS A 180 -4.78 -1.99 -15.71
N PHE A 181 -4.15 -2.47 -14.63
CA PHE A 181 -2.90 -3.23 -14.66
C PHE A 181 -3.16 -4.73 -14.49
N GLY A 182 -2.50 -5.57 -15.29
CA GLY A 182 -2.59 -7.03 -15.19
C GLY A 182 -3.94 -7.64 -15.63
N THR A 183 -4.77 -6.89 -16.34
CA THR A 183 -6.11 -7.34 -16.76
C THR A 183 -6.06 -8.06 -18.10
N HIS A 184 -6.25 -9.39 -18.09
CA HIS A 184 -6.72 -10.12 -19.27
C HIS A 184 -8.25 -10.00 -19.38
N SER A 185 -8.80 -10.19 -20.58
CA SER A 185 -10.24 -10.03 -20.89
C SER A 185 -11.18 -10.87 -19.99
N ALA A 186 -10.68 -11.92 -19.35
CA ALA A 186 -11.42 -12.78 -18.43
C ALA A 186 -11.43 -12.33 -16.95
N VAL A 187 -10.70 -11.26 -16.56
CA VAL A 187 -10.55 -10.86 -15.15
C VAL A 187 -11.73 -10.00 -14.69
N LYS A 188 -12.70 -10.62 -13.99
CA LYS A 188 -13.86 -9.93 -13.38
C LYS A 188 -13.49 -9.01 -12.20
N ARG A 189 -12.33 -9.20 -11.56
CA ARG A 189 -11.87 -8.45 -10.36
C ARG A 189 -11.28 -7.06 -10.66
N ALA A 190 -11.31 -6.63 -11.92
CA ALA A 190 -10.77 -5.33 -12.31
C ALA A 190 -11.66 -4.16 -11.87
N GLN A 191 -12.96 -4.39 -11.68
CA GLN A 191 -13.91 -3.38 -11.19
C GLN A 191 -14.12 -3.56 -9.69
N VAL A 192 -13.95 -2.48 -8.94
CA VAL A 192 -14.10 -2.45 -7.49
C VAL A 192 -14.85 -1.21 -7.06
N GLN A 193 -15.34 -1.23 -5.84
CA GLN A 193 -15.80 -0.05 -5.13
C GLN A 193 -14.74 0.32 -4.11
N GLU A 194 -14.13 1.49 -4.24
CA GLU A 194 -13.28 2.06 -3.20
C GLU A 194 -14.17 2.80 -2.20
N TYR A 195 -13.81 2.70 -0.92
CA TYR A 195 -14.56 3.21 0.22
C TYR A 195 -13.73 4.23 0.99
N LEU A 196 -14.38 5.30 1.40
CA LEU A 196 -13.94 6.15 2.49
C LEU A 196 -14.97 6.05 3.61
N ILE A 197 -14.62 5.37 4.69
CA ILE A 197 -15.50 5.10 5.84
C ILE A 197 -15.13 6.07 6.95
N ILE A 198 -16.07 6.90 7.40
CA ILE A 198 -15.82 7.96 8.39
C ILE A 198 -16.66 7.70 9.63
N GLY A 199 -16.01 7.57 10.78
CA GLY A 199 -16.67 7.40 12.08
C GLY A 199 -16.36 8.57 13.01
N TYR A 200 -17.39 9.23 13.52
CA TYR A 200 -17.30 10.39 14.41
C TYR A 200 -18.31 10.28 15.55
#